data_AF-A0A973DLX3-F1
#
_entry.id   AF-A0A973DLX3-F1
#
_cell.length_a   1.000
_cell.length_b   1.000
_cell.length_c   1.000
_cell.angle_alpha   90.00
_cell.angle_beta   90.00
_cell.angle_gamma   90.00
#
_symmetry.space_group_name_H-M   'P 1'
#
loop_
_entity.id
_entity.type
_entity.pdbx_description
1 polymer ?
#
loop_
_entity_poly.entity_id
_entity_poly.type
_entity_poly.pdbx_seq_one_letter_code
_entity_poly.pdbx_strand_id
1 'polypeptide(L)'
;MKGLIIHTDENSIIIRAADERKFEASHGEIKSTLSPKVGDNVDFDIDGDKITTVYILRQSLNLDQSLDKAKAAAGNFYNDVAGTINEENLQKAKVIAAQTAAKAKGVIQAIDLSSINL
;
A
#
# COMPACT_ATOMS: atom_id res chain seq x y z
N MET A 1 -3.65 -5.54 22.61
CA MET A 1 -3.86 -4.50 21.56
C MET A 1 -3.54 -5.11 20.21
N LYS A 2 -4.25 -4.73 19.14
CA LYS A 2 -4.00 -5.30 17.81
C LYS A 2 -3.16 -4.38 16.92
N GLY A 3 -2.31 -4.97 16.10
CA GLY A 3 -1.46 -4.23 15.17
C GLY A 3 -0.91 -5.08 14.03
N LEU A 4 -0.09 -4.45 13.21
CA LEU A 4 0.58 -5.03 12.05
C LEU A 4 2.09 -4.83 12.17
N ILE A 5 2.88 -5.88 11.93
CA ILE A 5 4.33 -5.73 11.80
C ILE A 5 4.62 -5.01 10.48
N ILE A 6 5.25 -3.84 10.57
CA ILE A 6 5.61 -3.01 9.41
C ILE A 6 7.11 -3.02 9.13
N HIS A 7 7.92 -3.44 10.10
CA HIS A 7 9.37 -3.58 9.97
C HIS A 7 9.89 -4.67 10.91
N THR A 8 10.99 -5.32 10.51
CA THR A 8 11.71 -6.31 11.31
C THR A 8 13.19 -6.14 11.01
N ASP A 9 14.01 -6.20 12.06
CA ASP A 9 15.46 -6.30 11.96
C ASP A 9 15.96 -7.50 12.78
N GLU A 10 17.25 -7.55 13.10
CA GLU A 10 17.86 -8.67 13.84
C GLU A 10 17.45 -8.70 15.32
N ASN A 11 17.07 -7.56 15.91
CA ASN A 11 16.89 -7.38 17.35
C ASN A 11 15.44 -7.05 17.73
N SER A 12 14.68 -6.42 16.84
CA SER A 12 13.35 -5.92 17.13
C SER A 12 12.41 -5.94 15.91
N ILE A 13 11.15 -5.70 16.23
CA ILE A 13 10.06 -5.48 15.27
C ILE A 13 9.40 -4.14 15.55
N ILE A 14 8.88 -3.51 14.49
CA ILE A 14 8.03 -2.33 14.62
C ILE A 14 6.60 -2.74 14.32
N ILE A 15 5.72 -2.53 15.29
CA ILE A 15 4.29 -2.80 15.23
C ILE A 15 3.56 -1.47 15.07
N ARG A 16 2.70 -1.38 14.05
CA ARG A 16 1.74 -0.29 13.90
C ARG A 16 0.38 -0.72 14.45
N ALA A 17 -0.09 -0.04 15.48
CA ALA A 17 -1.40 -0.25 16.06
C ALA A 17 -2.52 0.29 15.16
N ALA A 18 -3.77 -0.08 15.46
CA ALA A 18 -4.94 0.37 14.71
C ALA A 18 -5.16 1.90 14.73
N ASP A 19 -4.60 2.60 15.72
CA ASP A 19 -4.62 4.06 15.84
C ASP A 19 -3.40 4.73 15.18
N GLU A 20 -2.69 4.02 14.30
CA GLU A 20 -1.49 4.44 13.57
C GLU A 20 -0.25 4.70 14.45
N ARG A 21 -0.34 4.56 15.78
CA ARG A 21 0.84 4.62 16.66
C ARG A 21 1.79 3.46 16.37
N LYS A 22 3.09 3.73 16.50
CA LYS A 22 4.15 2.76 16.27
C LYS A 22 4.80 2.40 17.59
N PHE A 23 5.05 1.12 17.77
CA PHE A 23 5.70 0.56 18.95
C PHE A 23 6.81 -0.36 18.51
N GLU A 24 7.94 -0.28 19.21
CA GLU A 24 9.04 -1.20 19.03
C GLU A 24 8.96 -2.32 20.07
N ALA A 25 9.11 -3.56 19.63
CA ALA A 25 9.20 -4.72 20.51
C ALA A 25 10.47 -5.50 20.21
N SER A 26 11.24 -5.83 21.25
CA SER A 26 12.37 -6.75 21.08
C SER A 26 11.87 -8.15 20.73
N HIS A 27 12.68 -8.93 20.01
CA HIS A 27 12.39 -10.34 19.76
C HIS A 27 12.14 -11.16 21.03
N GLY A 28 12.69 -10.77 22.19
CA GLY A 28 12.40 -11.42 23.48
C GLY A 28 10.96 -11.27 23.98
N GLU A 29 10.22 -10.27 23.48
CA GLU A 29 8.82 -10.02 23.82
C GLU A 29 7.85 -10.88 23.00
N ILE A 30 8.35 -11.52 21.93
CA ILE A 30 7.55 -12.39 21.07
C ILE A 30 7.37 -13.74 21.76
N LYS A 31 6.12 -14.07 22.11
CA LYS A 31 5.76 -15.36 22.76
C LYS A 31 5.20 -16.38 21.78
N SER A 32 5.10 -16.02 20.50
CA SER A 32 4.70 -16.94 19.44
C SER A 32 5.87 -17.86 19.05
N THR A 33 5.55 -19.10 18.66
CA THR A 33 6.51 -20.01 18.04
C THR A 33 6.84 -19.64 16.59
N LEU A 34 6.06 -18.71 16.01
CA LEU A 34 6.28 -18.20 14.67
C LEU A 34 7.36 -17.12 14.67
N SER A 35 8.24 -17.14 13.68
CA SER A 35 9.13 -16.01 13.42
C SER A 35 8.33 -14.81 12.87
N PRO A 36 8.59 -13.58 13.38
CA PRO A 36 7.92 -12.38 12.90
C PRO A 36 8.24 -12.11 11.43
N LYS A 37 7.25 -11.63 10.69
CA LYS A 37 7.40 -11.14 9.31
C LYS A 37 6.62 -9.87 9.11
N VAL A 38 7.12 -9.02 8.22
CA VAL A 38 6.37 -7.84 7.75
C VAL A 38 5.04 -8.30 7.15
N GLY A 39 3.95 -7.65 7.56
CA GLY A 39 2.59 -8.00 7.16
C GLY A 39 1.86 -8.94 8.13
N ASP A 40 2.51 -9.45 9.17
CA ASP A 40 1.84 -10.23 10.20
C ASP A 40 0.90 -9.36 11.05
N ASN A 41 -0.32 -9.84 11.24
CA ASN A 41 -1.20 -9.34 12.28
C ASN A 41 -0.70 -9.86 13.64
N VAL A 42 -0.73 -8.99 14.65
CA VAL A 42 -0.30 -9.31 16.02
C VAL A 42 -1.34 -8.85 17.04
N ASP A 43 -1.41 -9.58 18.15
CA ASP A 43 -1.95 -9.07 19.43
C ASP A 43 -0.76 -8.82 20.37
N PHE A 44 -0.74 -7.69 21.05
CA PHE A 44 0.37 -7.31 21.91
C PHE A 44 -0.09 -6.51 23.11
N ASP A 45 0.55 -6.71 24.25
CA ASP A 45 0.27 -5.98 25.48
C ASP A 45 1.29 -4.87 25.70
N ILE A 46 0.80 -3.77 26.26
CA ILE A 46 1.61 -2.60 26.61
C ILE A 46 1.47 -2.37 28.11
N ASP A 47 2.60 -2.19 28.78
CA ASP A 47 2.69 -1.67 30.15
C ASP A 47 3.39 -0.31 30.12
N GLY A 48 2.64 0.76 30.40
CA GLY A 48 3.06 2.14 30.15
C GLY A 48 3.33 2.39 28.66
N ASP A 49 4.60 2.64 28.32
CA ASP A 49 5.07 2.87 26.95
C ASP A 49 5.85 1.68 26.37
N LYS A 50 5.89 0.54 27.08
CA LYS A 50 6.69 -0.64 26.68
C LYS A 50 5.80 -1.81 26.31
N ILE A 51 6.16 -2.48 25.22
CA ILE A 51 5.56 -3.77 24.86
C ILE A 51 6.13 -4.84 25.78
N THR A 52 5.24 -5.65 26.37
CA THR A 52 5.60 -6.75 27.29
C THR A 52 5.30 -8.13 26.75
N THR A 53 4.49 -8.22 25.69
CA THR A 53 4.12 -9.49 25.07
C THR A 53 3.63 -9.26 23.65
N VAL A 54 4.07 -10.08 22.70
CA VAL A 54 3.59 -10.10 21.31
C VAL A 54 3.22 -11.51 20.87
N TYR A 55 1.99 -11.68 20.37
CA TYR A 55 1.49 -12.89 19.75
C TYR A 55 1.21 -12.65 18.26
N ILE A 56 1.83 -13.45 17.41
CA ILE A 56 1.62 -13.41 15.96
C ILE A 56 0.34 -14.19 15.62
N LEU A 57 -0.64 -13.46 15.09
CA LEU A 57 -1.98 -13.95 14.72
C LEU A 57 -2.05 -14.42 13.26
N ARG A 58 -0.94 -14.87 12.68
CA ARG A 58 -0.90 -15.35 11.30
C ARG A 58 -1.86 -16.53 11.16
N GLN A 59 -3.08 -16.27 10.69
CA GLN A 59 -3.98 -17.32 10.26
C GLN A 59 -3.29 -18.03 9.11
N SER A 60 -3.25 -19.35 9.18
CA SER A 60 -2.90 -20.22 8.05
C SER A 60 -3.96 -20.05 6.96
N LEU A 61 -3.95 -18.89 6.29
CA LEU A 61 -4.49 -18.75 4.96
C LEU A 61 -3.65 -19.70 4.11
N ASN A 62 -4.24 -20.84 3.74
CA ASN A 62 -3.65 -21.76 2.78
C ASN A 62 -3.12 -20.89 1.63
N LEU A 63 -1.79 -20.88 1.47
CA LEU A 63 -1.09 -20.04 0.52
C LEU A 63 -1.73 -20.12 -0.87
N ASP A 64 -2.27 -21.29 -1.20
CA ASP A 64 -3.04 -21.62 -2.38
C ASP A 64 -4.28 -20.71 -2.58
N GLN A 65 -5.07 -20.46 -1.54
CA GLN A 65 -6.26 -19.60 -1.64
C GLN A 65 -5.91 -18.12 -1.87
N SER A 66 -4.79 -17.66 -1.32
CA SER A 66 -4.30 -16.29 -1.54
C SER A 66 -3.69 -16.15 -2.94
N LEU A 67 -2.96 -17.17 -3.42
CA LEU A 67 -2.42 -17.21 -4.78
C LEU A 67 -3.51 -17.30 -5.83
N ASP A 68 -4.58 -18.07 -5.58
CA ASP A 68 -5.71 -18.18 -6.50
C ASP A 68 -6.49 -16.87 -6.61
N LYS A 69 -6.69 -16.15 -5.49
CA LYS A 69 -7.30 -14.81 -5.50
C LYS A 69 -6.40 -13.80 -6.23
N ALA A 70 -5.08 -13.86 -6.05
CA ALA A 70 -4.15 -12.98 -6.74
C ALA A 70 -4.10 -13.28 -8.25
N LYS A 71 -4.09 -14.56 -8.65
CA LYS A 71 -4.19 -14.98 -10.06
C LYS A 71 -5.51 -14.56 -10.69
N ALA A 72 -6.62 -14.71 -9.98
CA ALA A 72 -7.93 -14.28 -10.46
C ALA A 72 -7.99 -12.75 -10.64
N ALA A 73 -7.44 -11.98 -9.69
CA ALA A 73 -7.34 -10.53 -9.81
C ALA A 73 -6.45 -10.09 -10.98
N ALA A 74 -5.29 -10.74 -11.17
CA ALA A 74 -4.39 -10.48 -12.30
C ALA A 74 -5.02 -10.87 -13.64
N GLY A 75 -5.77 -11.97 -13.69
CA GLY A 75 -6.53 -12.40 -14.87
C GLY A 75 -7.67 -11.44 -15.21
N ASN A 76 -8.41 -10.96 -14.21
CA ASN A 76 -9.44 -9.93 -14.40
C ASN A 76 -8.84 -8.62 -14.88
N PHE A 77 -7.70 -8.19 -14.32
CA PHE A 77 -6.99 -7.01 -14.80
C PHE A 77 -6.51 -7.18 -16.25
N TYR A 78 -5.94 -8.33 -16.59
CA TYR A 78 -5.54 -8.63 -17.96
C TYR A 78 -6.73 -8.63 -18.92
N ASN A 79 -7.86 -9.20 -18.53
CA ASN A 79 -9.08 -9.24 -19.34
C ASN A 79 -9.73 -7.85 -19.46
N ASP A 80 -9.74 -7.05 -18.40
CA ASP A 80 -10.22 -5.66 -18.44
C ASP A 80 -9.34 -4.80 -19.34
N VAL A 81 -8.01 -4.97 -19.27
CA VAL A 81 -7.07 -4.24 -20.13
C VAL A 81 -7.14 -4.75 -21.58
N ALA A 82 -7.20 -6.06 -21.80
CA ALA A 82 -7.27 -6.66 -23.14
C ALA A 82 -8.63 -6.39 -23.82
N GLY A 83 -9.72 -6.34 -23.06
CA GLY A 83 -11.06 -6.02 -23.56
C GLY A 83 -11.28 -4.54 -23.86
N THR A 84 -10.46 -3.64 -23.30
CA THR A 84 -10.67 -2.18 -23.41
C THR A 84 -9.73 -1.49 -24.42
N ILE A 85 -8.69 -2.18 -24.91
CA ILE A 85 -7.87 -1.68 -26.04
C ILE A 85 -8.61 -1.98 -27.35
N ASN A 86 -9.60 -1.15 -27.68
CA ASN A 86 -9.95 -0.93 -29.08
C ASN A 86 -9.21 0.34 -29.56
N GLU A 87 -8.81 0.37 -30.83
CA GLU A 87 -8.09 1.49 -31.47
C GLU A 87 -8.80 2.83 -31.22
N GLU A 88 -10.12 2.81 -31.11
CA GLU A 88 -10.99 3.97 -30.88
C GLU A 88 -10.80 4.58 -29.47
N ASN A 89 -10.65 3.76 -28.43
CA ASN A 89 -10.41 4.19 -27.05
C ASN A 89 -8.98 4.73 -26.88
N LEU A 90 -8.01 4.09 -27.53
CA LEU A 90 -6.64 4.60 -27.59
C LEU A 90 -6.59 5.97 -28.29
N GLN A 91 -7.39 6.15 -29.36
CA GLN A 91 -7.45 7.42 -30.06
C GLN A 91 -8.23 8.50 -29.30
N LYS A 92 -9.32 8.16 -28.61
CA LYS A 92 -10.00 9.05 -27.67
C LYS A 92 -9.09 9.50 -26.55
N ALA A 93 -8.32 8.58 -25.95
CA ALA A 93 -7.35 8.90 -24.91
C ALA A 93 -6.25 9.86 -25.42
N LYS A 94 -5.71 9.63 -26.62
CA LYS A 94 -4.73 10.53 -27.24
C LYS A 94 -5.31 11.92 -27.53
N VAL A 95 -6.55 12.02 -27.99
CA VAL A 95 -7.22 13.31 -28.24
C VAL A 95 -7.45 14.08 -26.93
N ILE A 96 -7.91 13.41 -25.87
CA ILE A 96 -8.12 14.03 -24.55
C ILE A 96 -6.78 14.51 -23.96
N ALA A 97 -5.73 13.69 -24.04
CA ALA A 97 -4.39 14.06 -23.60
C ALA A 97 -3.84 15.27 -24.37
N ALA A 98 -3.99 15.29 -25.70
CA ALA A 98 -3.57 16.42 -26.53
C ALA A 98 -4.34 17.71 -26.23
N GLN A 99 -5.66 17.63 -26.03
CA GLN A 99 -6.48 18.80 -25.66
C GLN A 99 -6.12 19.34 -24.27
N THR A 100 -5.80 18.46 -23.32
CA THR A 100 -5.41 18.83 -21.97
C THR A 100 -4.05 19.51 -21.96
N ALA A 101 -3.09 18.97 -22.72
CA ALA A 101 -1.77 19.59 -22.93
C ALA A 101 -1.89 20.96 -23.62
N ALA A 102 -2.76 21.11 -24.62
CA ALA A 102 -3.02 22.38 -25.29
C ALA A 102 -3.64 23.42 -24.34
N LYS A 103 -4.59 23.02 -23.49
CA LYS A 103 -5.18 23.90 -22.46
C LYS A 103 -4.13 24.31 -21.41
N ALA A 104 -3.32 23.38 -20.93
CA ALA A 104 -2.26 23.67 -19.98
C ALA A 104 -1.23 24.65 -20.57
N LYS A 105 -0.84 24.47 -21.84
CA LYS A 105 0.04 25.42 -22.55
C LYS A 105 -0.59 26.81 -22.67
N GLY A 106 -1.88 26.90 -22.97
CA GLY A 106 -2.60 28.17 -23.02
C GLY A 106 -2.69 28.87 -21.66
N VAL A 107 -2.91 28.12 -20.58
CA VAL A 107 -2.90 28.66 -19.21
C VAL A 107 -1.51 29.15 -18.81
N ILE A 108 -0.46 28.40 -19.13
CA ILE A 108 0.93 28.81 -18.85
C ILE A 108 1.29 30.07 -19.64
N GLN A 109 0.91 30.17 -20.92
CA GLN A 109 1.13 31.38 -21.72
C GLN A 109 0.32 32.58 -21.22
N ALA A 110 -0.91 32.36 -20.72
CA ALA A 110 -1.71 33.43 -20.13
C ALA A 110 -1.13 33.93 -18.80
N ILE A 111 -0.56 33.03 -17.97
CA ILE A 111 0.16 33.39 -16.75
C ILE A 111 1.41 34.21 -17.12
N ASP A 112 2.21 33.74 -18.07
CA ASP A 112 3.44 34.41 -18.54
C ASP A 112 3.17 35.84 -19.04
N LEU A 113 2.09 36.05 -19.82
CA LEU A 113 1.65 37.37 -20.28
C LEU A 113 1.11 38.26 -19.15
N SER A 114 0.46 37.68 -18.13
CA SER A 114 -0.04 38.45 -16.98
C SER A 114 1.07 38.91 -16.02
N SER A 115 2.21 38.22 -16.01
CA SER A 115 3.42 38.60 -15.25
C SER A 115 4.30 39.65 -15.94
N ILE A 116 3.99 40.03 -17.19
CA ILE A 116 4.73 41.06 -17.96
C ILE A 116 4.06 42.45 -17.86
N ASN A 117 2.83 42.55 -17.34
CA ASN A 117 2.13 43.84 -17.13
C ASN A 117 2.20 44.33 -15.66
N LEU A 118 3.42 44.55 -15.16
CA LEU A 118 3.69 45.38 -13.99
C LEU A 118 4.77 46.40 -14.32
#